data_AF-A0A1C4TJX8-F1
#
_entry.id   AF-A0A1C4TJX8-F1
#
_cell.length_a   1.000
_cell.length_b   1.000
_cell.length_c   1.000
_cell.angle_alpha   90.00
_cell.angle_beta   90.00
_cell.angle_gamma   90.00
#
_symmetry.space_group_name_H-M   'P 1'
#
loop_
_entity.id
_entity.type
_entity.pdbx_description
1 polymer ?
#
loop_
_entity_poly.entity_id
_entity_poly.type
_entity_poly.pdbx_seq_one_letter_code
_entity_poly.pdbx_strand_id
1 'polypeptide(L)' 'MLQGSLLVRWAPPEVADTFCASRLGGDWGAAFGTLPHSLDLASVMARARPVAD' A
#
# COMPACT_ATOMS: atom_id res chain seq x y z
N MET A 1 12.61 -6.61 5.41
CA MET A 1 11.91 -5.32 5.31
C MET A 1 11.33 -4.94 6.67
N LEU A 2 12.01 -4.08 7.44
CA LEU A 2 11.50 -3.64 8.76
C LEU A 2 10.20 -2.81 8.63
N GLN A 3 10.11 -1.95 7.62
CA GLN A 3 8.91 -1.13 7.43
C GLN A 3 7.66 -1.98 7.19
N GLY A 4 7.76 -3.04 6.38
CA GLY A 4 6.64 -3.97 6.15
C GLY A 4 6.23 -4.71 7.42
N SER A 5 7.18 -5.14 8.27
CA SER A 5 6.84 -5.83 9.51
C SER A 5 6.16 -4.92 10.54
N LEU A 6 6.50 -3.63 10.56
CA LEU A 6 5.80 -2.65 11.38
C LEU A 6 4.38 -2.40 10.87
N LEU A 7 4.18 -2.31 9.55
CA LEU A 7 2.84 -2.14 8.96
C LEU A 7 1.94 -3.34 9.23
N VAL A 8 2.44 -4.57 9.09
CA VAL A 8 1.67 -5.78 9.41
C VAL A 8 1.22 -5.81 10.88
N ARG A 9 2.03 -5.28 11.80
CA ARG A 9 1.71 -5.28 13.24
C ARG A 9 0.80 -4.13 13.66
N TRP A 10 0.88 -2.98 13.00
CA TRP A 10 0.36 -1.72 13.53
C TRP A 10 -0.45 -0.87 12.55
N ALA A 11 -0.53 -1.26 11.28
CA ALA A 11 -1.31 -0.53 10.28
C ALA A 11 -2.54 -1.33 9.85
N PRO A 12 -3.54 -0.68 9.23
CA PRO A 12 -4.63 -1.37 8.58
C PRO A 12 -4.13 -2.35 7.51
N PRO A 13 -4.79 -3.52 7.32
CA PRO A 13 -4.36 -4.55 6.38
C PRO A 13 -4.10 -4.02 4.97
N GLU A 14 -4.99 -3.17 4.45
CA GLU A 14 -4.89 -2.58 3.12
C GLU A 14 -3.58 -1.79 2.89
N VAL A 15 -3.03 -1.18 3.96
CA VAL A 15 -1.73 -0.48 3.91
C VAL A 15 -0.58 -1.47 3.86
N ALA A 16 -0.62 -2.51 4.70
CA ALA A 16 0.41 -3.53 4.77
C ALA A 16 0.47 -4.35 3.47
N ASP A 17 -0.69 -4.74 2.94
CA ASP A 17 -0.83 -5.52 1.71
C ASP A 17 -0.35 -4.72 0.50
N THR A 18 -0.76 -3.45 0.39
CA THR A 18 -0.28 -2.56 -0.69
C THR A 18 1.23 -2.35 -0.60
N PHE A 19 1.79 -2.21 0.61
CA PHE A 19 3.24 -2.09 0.82
C PHE A 19 3.99 -3.36 0.40
N CYS A 20 3.51 -4.53 0.81
CA CYS A 20 4.11 -5.82 0.46
C CYS A 20 4.02 -6.08 -1.04
N ALA A 21 2.86 -5.85 -1.66
CA ALA A 21 2.69 -6.00 -3.11
C ALA A 21 3.67 -5.10 -3.90
N SER A 22 3.80 -3.83 -3.52
CA SER A 22 4.70 -2.87 -4.18
C SER A 22 6.19 -3.14 -4.03
N ARG A 23 6.62 -3.93 -3.06
CA ARG A 23 8.05 -4.18 -2.80
C ARG A 23 8.49 -5.63 -2.95
N LEU A 24 7.55 -6.57 -2.85
CA LEU A 24 7.80 -8.01 -2.81
C LEU A 24 7.01 -8.77 -3.89
N GLY A 25 5.91 -8.21 -4.40
CA GLY A 25 4.99 -8.90 -5.30
C GLY A 25 5.49 -9.07 -6.74
N GLY A 26 6.38 -8.21 -7.22
CA GLY A 26 6.98 -8.33 -8.56
C GLY A 26 6.06 -8.10 -9.77
N ASP A 27 4.74 -8.15 -9.58
CA ASP A 27 3.71 -8.05 -10.63
C ASP A 27 3.38 -6.60 -11.07
N TRP A 28 4.28 -5.64 -10.80
CA TRP A 28 4.10 -4.22 -11.09
C TRP A 28 5.23 -3.69 -11.99
N GLY A 29 4.97 -2.61 -12.74
CA GLY A 29 5.90 -2.04 -13.71
C GLY A 29 6.88 -1.02 -13.12
N ALA A 30 7.94 -0.64 -13.84
CA ALA A 30 8.97 0.28 -13.33
C ALA A 30 8.51 1.74 -13.08
N ALA A 31 7.22 2.03 -13.20
CA ALA A 31 6.61 3.33 -12.96
C ALA A 31 5.57 3.25 -11.82
N PHE A 32 5.33 4.37 -11.15
CA PHE A 32 4.26 4.48 -10.17
C PHE A 32 2.88 4.25 -10.79
N GLY A 33 1.92 3.76 -10.01
CA GLY A 33 0.54 3.51 -10.45
C GLY A 33 0.34 2.17 -11.15
N THR A 34 1.33 1.27 -11.10
CA THR A 34 1.30 -0.04 -11.77
C THR A 34 0.99 -1.19 -10.82
N LEU A 35 0.41 -0.90 -9.65
CA LEU A 35 0.07 -1.93 -8.67
C LEU A 35 -1.14 -2.77 -9.11
N PRO A 36 -1.23 -4.03 -8.67
CA PRO A 36 -2.38 -4.89 -8.97
C PRO A 36 -3.72 -4.28 -8.56
N HIS A 37 -4.73 -4.43 -9.42
CA HIS A 37 -6.10 -3.95 -9.16
C HIS A 37 -6.86 -4.75 -8.09
N SER A 38 -6.29 -5.86 -7.61
CA SER A 38 -6.87 -6.65 -6.52
C SER A 38 -6.71 -6.01 -5.14
N LEU A 39 -5.89 -4.95 -5.02
CA LEU A 39 -5.66 -4.22 -3.78
C LEU A 39 -6.71 -3.14 -3.55
N ASP A 40 -7.08 -2.90 -2.29
CA ASP A 40 -7.94 -1.78 -1.90
C ASP A 40 -7.13 -0.47 -1.84
N LEU A 41 -6.81 0.06 -3.02
CA LEU A 41 -6.10 1.33 -3.14
C LEU A 41 -6.97 2.52 -2.74
N ALA A 42 -8.30 2.39 -2.77
CA ALA A 42 -9.22 3.46 -2.42
C ALA A 42 -9.11 3.80 -0.92
N SER A 43 -9.10 2.79 -0.06
CA SER A 43 -8.93 2.98 1.39
C SER A 43 -7.55 3.55 1.74
N VAL A 44 -6.49 3.09 1.06
CA VAL A 44 -5.13 3.65 1.24
C VAL A 44 -5.08 5.13 0.84
N MET A 45 -5.68 5.50 -0.29
CA MET A 45 -5.75 6.89 -0.72
C MET A 45 -6.59 7.74 0.23
N ALA A 46 -7.75 7.25 0.68
CA ALA A 46 -8.60 7.97 1.63
C ALA A 46 -7.85 8.29 2.93
N ARG A 47 -7.08 7.33 3.46
CA ARG A 47 -6.22 7.51 4.63
C ARG A 47 -5.07 8.51 4.40
N ALA A 48 -4.46 8.47 3.21
CA ALA A 48 -3.26 9.26 2.91
C ALA A 48 -3.59 10.68 2.42
N ARG A 49 -4.84 10.96 2.04
CA ARG A 49 -5.27 12.29 1.59
C ARG A 49 -5.17 13.29 2.75
N PRO A 50 -4.63 14.50 2.49
CA PRO A 50 -4.73 15.59 3.44
C PRO A 50 -6.20 15.93 3.70
N VAL A 51 -6.53 16.26 4.94
CA VAL A 51 -7.82 16.87 5.28
C VAL A 51 -7.63 18.38 5.09
N ALA A 52 -8.46 18.99 4.23
CA ALA A 52 -8.57 20.43 4.16
C ALA A 52 -9.55 20.89 5.24
N ASP A 53 -9.14 21.87 6.06
CA ASP A 53 -10.06 22.69 6.86
C ASP A 53 -10.81 23.70 5.96
#